data_AF-A5FMV6-F1
#
_entry.id   AF-A5FMV6-F1
#
_cell.length_a   1.000
_cell.length_b   1.000
_cell.length_c   1.000
_cell.angle_alpha   90.00
_cell.angle_beta   90.00
_cell.angle_gamma   90.00
#
_symmetry.space_group_name_H-M   'P 1'
#
loop_
_entity.id
_entity.type
_entity.pdbx_description
1 polymer ?
#
loop_
_entity_poly.entity_id
_entity_poly.type
_entity_poly.pdbx_seq_one_letter_code
_entity_poly.pdbx_strand_id
1 'polypeptide(L)'
;MLYTNNPEKGCYVVDNRSKYSEFEGTDQLQTCVVSGSKICWSILPVDPQYSGKLIITSINVEFAYNDPPLPYDDNLNVWTGIAAVTLTLKSIPGNLTFSYNDSSLSRTVVLPICVRPSTSGC
;
A
#
# COMPACT_ATOMS: atom_id res chain seq x y z
N MET A 1 -5.72 18.64 -15.48
CA MET A 1 -5.09 18.11 -14.24
C MET A 1 -5.02 19.24 -13.24
N LEU A 2 -5.75 19.17 -12.13
CA LEU A 2 -5.60 20.14 -11.05
C LEU A 2 -4.26 19.84 -10.35
N TYR A 3 -3.27 20.71 -10.56
CA TYR A 3 -1.99 20.65 -9.85
C TYR A 3 -2.23 20.92 -8.37
N THR A 4 -2.48 19.87 -7.60
CA THR A 4 -2.44 19.97 -6.15
C THR A 4 -0.99 19.78 -5.74
N ASN A 5 -0.47 20.74 -4.95
CA ASN A 5 0.85 20.66 -4.30
C ASN A 5 0.92 19.55 -3.22
N ASN A 6 -0.18 18.82 -3.04
CA ASN A 6 -0.30 17.63 -2.23
C ASN A 6 -0.43 16.45 -3.22
N PRO A 7 0.63 15.65 -3.42
CA PRO A 7 0.63 14.51 -4.33
C PRO A 7 -0.24 13.34 -3.83
N GLU A 8 -0.62 13.32 -2.55
CA GLU A 8 -1.53 12.32 -1.96
C GLU A 8 -3.00 12.57 -2.34
N LYS A 9 -3.37 13.81 -2.68
CA LYS A 9 -4.74 14.17 -3.05
C LYS A 9 -5.18 13.47 -4.35
N GLY A 10 -6.19 12.62 -4.24
CA GLY A 10 -6.68 11.78 -5.33
C GLY A 10 -6.15 10.34 -5.29
N CYS A 11 -5.36 10.01 -4.27
CA CYS A 11 -4.98 8.63 -3.96
C CYS A 11 -5.97 8.02 -2.98
N TYR A 12 -6.27 6.75 -3.19
CA TYR A 12 -7.20 5.99 -2.37
C TYR A 12 -6.61 4.59 -2.14
N VAL A 13 -6.67 4.10 -0.91
CA VAL A 13 -6.24 2.74 -0.58
C VAL A 13 -7.45 1.95 -0.14
N VAL A 14 -7.54 0.71 -0.62
CA VAL A 14 -8.59 -0.22 -0.25
C VAL A 14 -8.02 -1.59 0.06
N ASP A 15 -8.59 -2.29 1.05
CA ASP A 15 -8.33 -3.71 1.33
C ASP A 15 -9.49 -4.56 0.79
N ASN A 16 -9.17 -5.71 0.20
CA ASN A 16 -10.18 -6.68 -0.22
C ASN A 16 -10.90 -7.37 0.96
N ARG A 17 -10.42 -7.16 2.19
CA ARG A 17 -11.01 -7.63 3.44
C ARG A 17 -11.63 -6.46 4.21
N SER A 18 -12.60 -5.76 3.61
CA SER A 18 -13.23 -4.56 4.18
C SER A 18 -13.83 -4.72 5.59
N LYS A 19 -14.17 -5.96 6.00
CA LYS A 19 -14.61 -6.25 7.37
C LYS A 19 -13.50 -6.05 8.41
N TYR A 20 -12.23 -6.09 7.98
CA TYR A 20 -11.01 -6.12 8.79
C TYR A 20 -10.14 -4.89 8.57
N SER A 21 -10.75 -3.83 8.07
CA SER A 21 -10.10 -2.56 7.81
C SER A 21 -11.01 -1.40 8.19
N GLU A 22 -10.38 -0.27 8.47
CA GLU A 22 -11.00 1.02 8.77
C GLU A 22 -10.44 2.05 7.79
N PHE A 23 -11.20 3.12 7.54
CA PHE A 23 -10.79 4.21 6.64
C PHE A 23 -10.52 3.77 5.19
N GLU A 24 -11.27 2.77 4.73
CA GLU A 24 -11.34 2.36 3.32
C GLU A 24 -11.62 3.56 2.39
N GLY A 25 -10.93 3.61 1.26
CA GLY A 25 -11.10 4.69 0.29
C GLY A 25 -10.53 6.03 0.77
N THR A 26 -9.54 5.99 1.66
CA THR A 26 -8.74 7.16 2.07
C THR A 26 -7.26 6.86 1.92
N ASP A 27 -6.42 7.88 2.10
CA ASP A 27 -4.95 7.74 2.22
C ASP A 27 -4.51 7.20 3.59
N GLN A 28 -5.45 7.05 4.54
CA GLN A 28 -5.22 6.64 5.92
C GLN A 28 -5.76 5.24 6.23
N LEU A 29 -5.88 4.37 5.22
CA LEU A 29 -6.36 2.99 5.39
C LEU A 29 -5.65 2.31 6.57
N GLN A 30 -6.45 1.69 7.42
CA GLN A 30 -5.94 0.84 8.49
C GLN A 30 -6.45 -0.58 8.27
N THR A 31 -5.55 -1.54 8.07
CA THR A 31 -5.91 -2.94 7.82
C THR A 31 -5.32 -3.85 8.89
N CYS A 32 -6.07 -4.87 9.27
CA CYS A 32 -5.58 -5.91 10.14
C CYS A 32 -4.96 -7.08 9.35
N VAL A 33 -3.78 -7.51 9.79
CA VAL A 33 -3.03 -8.60 9.16
C VAL A 33 -2.58 -9.61 10.21
N VAL A 34 -2.86 -10.89 9.94
CA VAL A 34 -2.40 -12.01 10.76
C VAL A 34 -1.00 -12.40 10.33
N SER A 35 -0.13 -12.70 11.29
CA SER A 35 1.23 -13.19 10.99
C SER A 35 1.19 -14.43 10.09
N GLY A 36 2.09 -14.51 9.12
CA GLY A 36 2.11 -15.56 8.08
C GLY A 36 1.18 -15.29 6.89
N SER A 37 0.36 -14.23 6.92
CA SER A 37 -0.49 -13.87 5.78
C SER A 37 0.36 -13.41 4.59
N LYS A 38 -0.01 -13.88 3.40
CA LYS A 38 0.47 -13.32 2.13
C LYS A 38 -0.28 -12.03 1.85
N ILE A 39 0.45 -10.93 1.66
CA ILE A 39 -0.10 -9.61 1.34
C ILE A 39 0.25 -9.29 -0.11
N CYS A 40 -0.71 -8.74 -0.84
CA CYS A 40 -0.52 -8.20 -2.17
C CYS A 40 -0.84 -6.70 -2.16
N TRP A 41 0.09 -5.90 -2.67
CA TRP A 41 -0.06 -4.47 -2.88
C TRP A 41 -0.18 -4.22 -4.38
N SER A 42 -1.22 -3.53 -4.82
CA SER A 42 -1.42 -3.18 -6.21
C SER A 42 -1.79 -1.72 -6.34
N ILE A 43 -1.27 -1.06 -7.37
CA ILE A 43 -1.64 0.31 -7.72
C ILE A 43 -2.28 0.36 -9.10
N LEU A 44 -3.40 1.07 -9.20
CA LEU A 44 -4.23 1.18 -10.39
C LEU A 44 -4.62 2.64 -10.60
N PRO A 45 -4.63 3.13 -11.85
CA PRO A 45 -5.15 4.47 -12.13
C PRO A 45 -6.68 4.48 -11.95
N VAL A 46 -7.20 5.53 -11.33
CA VAL A 46 -8.65 5.75 -11.19
C VAL A 46 -9.26 6.12 -12.55
N ASP A 47 -8.54 6.90 -13.35
CA ASP A 47 -8.97 7.27 -14.70
C ASP A 47 -8.72 6.10 -15.67
N PRO A 48 -9.77 5.49 -16.25
CA PRO A 48 -9.62 4.39 -17.20
C PRO A 48 -8.96 4.82 -18.52
N GLN A 49 -8.85 6.12 -18.79
CA GLN A 49 -8.16 6.67 -19.96
C GLN A 49 -6.67 6.94 -19.70
N TYR A 50 -6.20 6.74 -18.47
CA TYR A 50 -4.79 6.94 -18.14
C TYR A 50 -3.90 5.92 -18.84
N SER A 51 -2.97 6.42 -19.66
CA SER A 51 -2.04 5.60 -20.44
C SER A 51 -0.60 5.62 -19.90
N GLY A 52 -0.36 6.26 -18.75
CA GLY A 52 0.95 6.31 -18.11
C GLY A 52 1.25 5.04 -17.31
N LYS A 53 2.40 5.04 -16.61
CA LYS A 53 2.82 3.90 -15.77
C LYS A 53 2.85 4.30 -14.30
N LEU A 54 2.14 3.55 -13.48
CA LEU A 54 2.27 3.59 -12.03
C LEU A 54 3.25 2.48 -11.61
N ILE A 55 4.23 2.80 -10.76
CA ILE A 55 5.18 1.82 -10.21
C ILE A 55 5.26 1.93 -8.68
N ILE A 56 5.30 0.79 -8.01
CA ILE A 56 5.65 0.75 -6.59
C ILE A 56 7.18 0.85 -6.51
N THR A 57 7.70 1.77 -5.71
CA THR A 57 9.15 1.98 -5.55
C THR A 57 9.66 1.49 -4.22
N SER A 58 8.83 1.50 -3.18
CA SER A 58 9.15 0.90 -1.89
C SER A 58 7.91 0.70 -1.04
N ILE A 59 7.94 -0.35 -0.23
CA ILE A 59 6.93 -0.61 0.80
C ILE A 59 7.66 -0.57 2.13
N ASN A 60 7.58 0.58 2.81
CA ASN A 60 8.27 0.83 4.06
C ASN A 60 7.27 0.70 5.20
N VAL A 61 7.15 -0.50 5.74
CA VAL A 61 6.29 -0.79 6.89
C VAL A 61 7.14 -1.45 7.97
N GLU A 62 7.00 -0.97 9.21
CA GLU A 62 7.85 -1.36 10.34
C GLU A 62 7.49 -2.73 10.94
N PHE A 63 6.68 -3.56 10.26
CA PHE A 63 6.51 -4.94 10.70
C PHE A 63 7.65 -5.79 10.14
N ALA A 64 8.10 -6.78 10.91
CA ALA A 64 8.99 -7.78 10.35
C ALA A 64 8.24 -8.49 9.23
N TYR A 65 8.89 -8.70 8.10
CA TYR A 65 8.39 -9.61 7.08
C TYR A 65 9.04 -10.96 7.28
N ASN A 66 8.26 -12.04 7.16
CA ASN A 66 8.85 -13.37 6.95
C ASN A 66 9.49 -13.40 5.57
N ASP A 67 8.90 -12.66 4.62
CA ASP A 67 9.40 -12.43 3.28
C ASP A 67 9.03 -11.01 2.83
N PRO A 68 9.99 -10.09 2.63
CA PRO A 68 9.69 -8.68 2.33
C PRO A 68 8.93 -8.54 1.00
N PRO A 69 8.15 -7.45 0.81
CA PRO A 69 7.44 -7.24 -0.43
C PRO A 69 8.43 -7.01 -1.56
N LEU A 70 8.30 -7.82 -2.59
CA LEU A 70 9.04 -7.68 -3.84
C LEU A 70 8.05 -7.64 -5.01
N PRO A 71 8.45 -7.08 -6.17
CA PRO A 71 7.65 -7.18 -7.38
C PRO A 71 7.19 -8.61 -7.63
N TYR A 72 5.90 -8.76 -7.93
CA TYR A 72 5.35 -10.04 -8.35
C TYR A 72 5.71 -10.24 -9.83
N ASP A 73 6.64 -11.16 -10.09
CA ASP A 73 7.29 -11.31 -11.39
C ASP A 73 7.89 -9.98 -11.89
N ASP A 74 7.82 -9.71 -13.20
CA ASP A 74 8.27 -8.46 -13.81
C ASP A 74 7.26 -7.29 -13.63
N ASN A 75 6.21 -7.49 -12.81
CA ASN A 75 5.14 -6.52 -12.66
C ASN A 75 5.38 -5.50 -11.55
N LEU A 76 5.94 -4.35 -11.91
CA LEU A 76 6.29 -3.28 -10.96
C LEU A 76 5.10 -2.57 -10.29
N ASN A 77 3.86 -2.80 -10.74
CA ASN A 77 2.67 -2.23 -10.09
C ASN A 77 2.00 -3.19 -9.09
N VAL A 78 2.56 -4.40 -8.91
CA VAL A 78 2.09 -5.40 -7.95
C VAL A 78 3.28 -5.93 -7.16
N TRP A 79 3.25 -5.78 -5.84
CA TRP A 79 4.28 -6.32 -4.96
C TRP A 79 3.66 -7.27 -3.94
N THR A 80 4.31 -8.39 -3.68
CA THR A 80 3.83 -9.42 -2.74
C THR A 80 4.85 -9.71 -1.66
N GLY A 81 4.40 -9.95 -0.43
CA GLY A 81 5.25 -10.36 0.69
C GLY A 81 4.48 -11.15 1.75
N ILE A 82 5.18 -11.66 2.76
CA ILE A 82 4.60 -12.43 3.87
C ILE A 82 4.83 -11.68 5.18
N ALA A 83 3.74 -11.34 5.86
CA ALA A 83 3.81 -10.64 7.14
C ALA A 83 4.45 -11.51 8.23
N ALA A 84 5.38 -10.98 9.02
CA ALA A 84 5.83 -11.55 10.29
C ALA A 84 5.48 -10.58 11.41
N VAL A 85 4.27 -10.70 11.94
CA VAL A 85 3.82 -9.78 12.97
C VAL A 85 4.07 -10.40 14.35
N THR A 86 4.73 -9.66 15.23
CA THR A 86 4.89 -10.02 16.65
C THR A 86 3.96 -9.15 17.50
N LEU A 87 3.37 -9.71 18.57
CA LEU A 87 2.49 -9.00 19.51
C LEU A 87 3.16 -7.80 20.21
N THR A 88 4.49 -7.73 20.18
CA THR A 88 5.28 -6.61 20.71
C THR A 88 5.27 -5.39 19.80
N LEU A 89 4.94 -5.55 18.52
CA LEU A 89 4.79 -4.45 17.58
C LEU A 89 3.38 -3.88 17.74
N LYS A 90 3.26 -2.66 18.30
CA LYS A 90 1.98 -1.92 18.32
C LYS A 90 1.63 -1.51 16.89
N SER A 91 0.35 -1.30 16.59
CA SER A 91 -0.15 -0.76 15.31
C SER A 91 0.84 0.20 14.67
N ILE A 92 1.35 -0.14 13.50
CA ILE A 92 2.47 0.56 12.90
C ILE A 92 1.94 1.48 11.81
N PRO A 93 2.10 2.81 11.94
CA PRO A 93 1.98 3.71 10.81
C PRO A 93 3.10 3.36 9.81
N GLY A 94 2.72 2.76 8.70
CA GLY A 94 3.59 2.44 7.59
C GLY A 94 3.42 3.45 6.45
N ASN A 95 4.46 3.59 5.65
CA ASN A 95 4.46 4.46 4.49
C ASN A 95 4.53 3.60 3.23
N LEU A 96 3.43 3.51 2.49
CA LEU A 96 3.45 2.97 1.14
C LEU A 96 3.96 4.07 0.20
N THR A 97 5.12 3.84 -0.41
CA THR A 97 5.72 4.81 -1.33
C THR A 97 5.68 4.29 -2.76
N PHE A 98 4.92 4.96 -3.60
CA PHE A 98 4.89 4.65 -5.02
C PHE A 98 5.25 5.88 -5.83
N SER A 99 5.74 5.66 -7.04
CA SER A 99 5.91 6.74 -8.00
C SER A 99 5.11 6.48 -9.26
N TYR A 100 4.72 7.56 -9.92
CA TYR A 100 4.13 7.46 -11.24
C TYR A 100 4.82 8.41 -12.19
N ASN A 101 4.89 7.97 -13.43
CA ASN A 101 5.40 8.74 -14.54
C ASN A 101 4.27 8.85 -15.56
N ASP A 102 3.65 10.03 -15.64
CA ASP A 102 3.09 10.46 -16.91
C ASP A 102 4.26 11.06 -17.71
N SER A 103 4.27 10.94 -19.03
CA SER A 103 5.37 11.37 -19.92
C SER A 103 5.92 12.78 -19.70
N SER A 104 5.27 13.62 -18.87
CA SER A 104 5.69 14.97 -18.49
C SER A 104 6.05 15.15 -17.01
N LEU A 105 5.80 14.17 -16.14
CA LEU A 105 5.89 14.34 -14.70
C LEU A 105 6.17 13.01 -13.97
N SER A 106 7.26 12.99 -13.19
CA SER A 106 7.52 11.96 -12.18
C SER A 106 7.13 12.49 -10.80
N ARG A 107 6.25 11.78 -10.09
CA ARG A 107 5.85 12.11 -8.72
C ARG A 107 5.97 10.89 -7.84
N THR A 108 6.44 11.11 -6.61
CA THR A 108 6.42 10.13 -5.53
C THR A 108 5.31 10.50 -4.55
N VAL A 109 4.50 9.52 -4.18
CA VAL A 109 3.41 9.64 -3.21
C VAL A 109 3.74 8.75 -2.03
N VAL A 110 3.53 9.25 -0.82
CA VAL A 110 3.68 8.48 0.42
C VAL A 110 2.32 8.41 1.11
N LEU A 111 1.73 7.22 1.19
CA LEU A 111 0.45 7.00 1.86
C LEU A 111 0.66 6.44 3.26
N PRO A 112 0.16 7.11 4.32
CA PRO A 112 0.25 6.63 5.69
C PRO A 112 -0.76 5.51 5.94
N ILE A 113 -0.38 4.28 5.61
CA ILE A 113 -1.19 3.09 5.85
C ILE A 113 -0.89 2.52 7.24
N CYS A 114 -1.89 2.11 8.01
CA CYS A 114 -1.64 1.39 9.25
C CYS A 114 -1.88 -0.11 9.06
N VAL A 115 -0.93 -0.93 9.50
CA VAL A 115 -1.12 -2.38 9.58
C VAL A 115 -1.19 -2.79 11.04
N ARG A 116 -2.33 -3.35 11.45
CA ARG A 116 -2.58 -3.82 12.82
C ARG A 116 -2.31 -5.33 12.91
N PRO A 117 -1.41 -5.77 13.80
CA PRO A 117 -1.26 -7.19 14.12
C PRO A 117 -2.55 -7.82 14.61
N SER A 118 -2.82 -9.07 14.22
CA SER A 118 -3.79 -9.90 14.93
C SER A 118 -3.32 -11.35 15.11
N THR A 119 -3.64 -11.96 16.26
CA THR A 119 -3.31 -13.36 16.61
C THR A 119 -4.45 -14.34 16.37
N SER A 120 -5.66 -13.85 16.15
CA SER A 120 -6.83 -14.63 15.75
C SER A 120 -7.67 -13.76 14.82
N GLY A 121 -8.39 -14.37 13.87
CA GLY A 121 -9.08 -13.65 12.79
C GLY A 121 -9.82 -12.40 13.29
N CYS A 122 -9.65 -11.30 12.56
CA CYS A 122 -10.28 -10.03 12.87
C CYS A 122 -11.81 -10.12 12.75
#